data_AF-A0A9Q0S8D0-F1
#
_entry.id   AF-A0A9Q0S8D0-F1
#
_cell.length_a   1.000
_cell.length_b   1.000
_cell.length_c   1.000
_cell.angle_alpha   90.00
_cell.angle_beta   90.00
_cell.angle_gamma   90.00
#
_symmetry.space_group_name_H-M   'P 1'
#
loop_
_entity.id
_entity.type
_entity.pdbx_description
1 polymer ?
#
loop_
_entity_poly.entity_id
_entity_poly.type
_entity_poly.pdbx_seq_one_letter_code
_entity_poly.pdbx_strand_id
1 'polypeptide(L)' 'MKAKRKREPQIRLQGQGRVGRYMQRVAFIIGIGGACRKIEMLKLTTDEVVGNGDYVLLSIVDTKNYEPRQFMVTAGSVN' A
#
# COMPACT_ATOMS: atom_id res chain seq x y z
N MET A 1 -16.21 -35.41 -7.34
CA MET A 1 -16.26 -34.27 -6.39
C MET A 1 -15.43 -33.11 -6.98
N LYS A 2 -16.02 -31.95 -7.29
CA LYS A 2 -15.27 -30.79 -7.82
C LYS A 2 -15.04 -29.77 -6.70
N ALA A 3 -13.77 -29.47 -6.42
CA ALA A 3 -13.35 -28.52 -5.40
C ALA A 3 -13.86 -27.10 -5.71
N LYS A 4 -14.63 -26.51 -4.79
CA LYS A 4 -15.09 -25.12 -4.89
C LYS A 4 -13.91 -24.20 -4.57
N ARG A 5 -13.35 -23.52 -5.58
CA ARG A 5 -12.40 -22.41 -5.36
C ARG A 5 -13.11 -21.31 -4.55
N LYS A 6 -12.63 -21.09 -3.32
CA LYS A 6 -13.04 -19.98 -2.45
C LYS A 6 -12.64 -18.68 -3.16
N ARG A 7 -13.62 -17.87 -3.59
CA ARG A 7 -13.34 -16.58 -4.24
C ARG A 7 -12.84 -15.61 -3.16
N GLU A 8 -11.64 -15.07 -3.35
CA GLU A 8 -11.15 -13.99 -2.49
C GLU A 8 -12.07 -12.77 -2.61
N PRO A 9 -12.37 -12.07 -1.50
CA PRO A 9 -13.15 -10.85 -1.56
C PRO A 9 -12.35 -9.79 -2.33
N GLN A 10 -12.84 -9.47 -3.52
CA GLN A 10 -12.31 -8.37 -4.31
C GLN A 10 -12.80 -7.07 -3.65
N ILE A 11 -11.90 -6.38 -2.95
CA ILE A 11 -12.19 -5.11 -2.29
C ILE A 11 -12.63 -4.12 -3.37
N ARG A 12 -13.92 -3.84 -3.41
CA ARG A 12 -14.51 -2.84 -4.30
C ARG A 12 -14.28 -1.50 -3.63
N LEU A 13 -13.28 -0.75 -4.10
CA LEU A 13 -13.06 0.64 -3.68
C LEU A 13 -14.29 1.46 -4.11
N GLN A 14 -15.29 1.55 -3.24
CA GLN A 14 -16.47 2.37 -3.47
C GLN A 14 -16.08 3.82 -3.22
N GLY A 15 -15.81 4.55 -4.30
CA GLY A 15 -15.43 5.95 -4.25
C GLY A 15 -15.18 6.52 -5.64
N GLN A 16 -16.19 6.55 -6.51
CA GLN A 16 -16.14 7.32 -7.74
C GLN A 16 -16.29 8.82 -7.40
N GLY A 17 -15.21 9.42 -6.90
CA GLY A 17 -15.07 10.84 -6.58
C GLY A 17 -13.59 11.24 -6.56
N ARG A 18 -13.28 12.53 -6.38
CA ARG A 18 -11.88 13.03 -6.34
C ARG A 18 -10.97 12.22 -5.40
N VAL A 19 -11.50 11.79 -4.27
CA VAL A 19 -10.81 10.97 -3.25
C VAL A 19 -10.33 9.62 -3.79
N GLY A 20 -11.12 8.94 -4.63
CA GLY A 20 -10.74 7.64 -5.20
C GLY A 20 -9.51 7.71 -6.10
N ARG A 21 -9.36 8.80 -6.86
CA ARG A 21 -8.19 9.04 -7.71
C ARG A 21 -6.91 9.25 -6.89
N TYR A 22 -6.99 9.97 -5.78
CA TYR A 22 -5.86 10.18 -4.88
C TYR A 22 -5.43 8.88 -4.21
N MET A 23 -6.39 8.08 -3.73
CA MET A 23 -6.12 6.76 -3.14
C MET A 23 -5.44 5.80 -4.12
N GLN A 24 -5.86 5.79 -5.38
CA GLN A 24 -5.22 4.98 -6.42
C GLN A 24 -3.76 5.38 -6.67
N ARG A 25 -3.47 6.70 -6.69
CA ARG A 25 -2.10 7.20 -6.87
C ARG A 25 -1.21 6.84 -5.68
N VAL A 26 -1.70 7.03 -4.45
CA VAL A 26 -0.97 6.66 -3.23
C VAL A 26 -0.70 5.15 -3.20
N ALA A 27 -1.71 4.33 -3.48
CA ALA A 27 -1.55 2.88 -3.57
C ALA A 27 -0.53 2.45 -4.64
N PHE A 28 -0.47 3.17 -5.77
CA PHE A 28 0.51 2.91 -6.83
C PHE A 28 1.94 3.27 -6.40
N ILE A 29 2.13 4.41 -5.73
CA ILE A 29 3.44 4.84 -5.19
C ILE A 29 3.93 3.83 -4.15
N ILE A 30 3.07 3.43 -3.21
CA ILE A 30 3.40 2.44 -2.18
C ILE A 30 3.68 1.07 -2.81
N GLY A 31 2.84 0.65 -3.76
CA GLY A 31 2.98 -0.62 -4.46
C GLY A 31 4.30 -0.73 -5.24
N ILE A 32 4.58 0.23 -6.12
CA ILE A 32 5.77 0.20 -6.98
C ILE A 32 7.01 0.65 -6.22
N GLY A 33 6.95 1.82 -5.57
CA GLY A 33 8.10 2.41 -4.88
C GLY A 33 8.56 1.60 -3.67
N GLY A 34 7.62 0.99 -2.93
CA GLY A 34 7.94 0.11 -1.82
C GLY A 34 8.11 -1.37 -2.20
N ALA A 35 8.00 -1.71 -3.50
CA ALA A 35 7.85 -3.08 -3.98
C ALA A 35 6.78 -3.86 -3.17
N CYS A 36 5.74 -3.18 -2.70
CA CYS A 36 4.74 -3.69 -1.76
C CYS A 36 3.79 -4.66 -2.47
N ARG A 37 3.75 -5.92 -2.01
CA ARG A 37 2.82 -6.92 -2.56
C ARG A 37 1.39 -6.53 -2.18
N LYS A 38 0.43 -6.95 -2.99
CA LYS A 38 -1.00 -6.72 -2.72
C LYS A 38 -1.42 -7.10 -1.29
N ILE A 39 -0.99 -8.27 -0.81
CA ILE A 39 -1.37 -8.74 0.54
C ILE A 39 -0.73 -7.91 1.66
N GLU A 40 0.47 -7.41 1.45
CA GLU A 40 1.18 -6.55 2.41
C GLU A 40 0.49 -5.18 2.46
N MET A 41 0.12 -4.64 1.30
CA MET A 41 -0.60 -3.36 1.19
C MET A 41 -1.99 -3.39 1.83
N LEU A 42 -2.67 -4.54 1.82
CA LEU A 42 -3.96 -4.71 2.49
C LEU A 42 -3.87 -4.81 4.02
N LYS A 43 -2.68 -5.09 4.54
CA LYS A 43 -2.41 -5.18 5.97
C LYS A 43 -1.73 -3.95 6.55
N LEU A 44 -1.26 -3.02 5.71
CA LEU A 44 -0.70 -1.75 6.14
C LEU A 44 -1.73 -1.01 7.00
N THR A 45 -1.30 -0.57 8.18
CA THR A 45 -2.05 0.28 9.09
C THR A 45 -1.33 1.63 9.21
N THR A 46 -1.88 2.52 10.03
CA THR A 46 -1.25 3.82 10.31
C THR A 46 0.00 3.70 11.17
N ASP A 47 0.16 2.61 11.92
CA ASP A 47 1.29 2.42 12.83
C ASP A 47 2.59 2.18 12.06
N GLU A 48 2.50 1.67 10.84
CA GLU A 48 3.65 1.49 9.94
C GLU A 48 4.07 2.77 9.20
N VAL A 49 3.37 3.89 9.42
CA VAL A 49 3.58 5.15 8.71
C VAL A 49 4.09 6.22 9.68
N VAL A 50 5.33 6.67 9.47
CA VAL A 50 5.93 7.76 10.24
C VAL A 50 6.03 9.00 9.36
N GLY A 51 5.28 10.04 9.72
CA GLY A 51 5.39 11.35 9.10
C GLY A 51 6.46 12.19 9.78
N ASN A 52 7.38 12.76 8.99
CA ASN A 52 8.38 13.69 9.49
C ASN A 52 8.53 14.83 8.51
N GLY A 53 7.66 15.86 8.63
CA GLY A 53 7.67 17.16 7.94
C GLY A 53 7.84 17.15 6.41
N ASP A 54 9.00 16.70 5.97
CA ASP A 54 9.52 16.64 4.61
C ASP A 54 9.34 15.27 3.95
N TYR A 55 9.08 14.21 4.72
CA TYR A 55 8.93 12.86 4.22
C TYR A 55 7.93 12.00 5.01
N VAL A 56 7.50 10.93 4.36
CA VAL A 56 6.75 9.82 4.96
C VAL A 56 7.60 8.56 4.85
N LEU A 57 7.92 7.95 5.99
CA LEU A 57 8.58 6.66 6.07
C LEU A 57 7.52 5.56 6.25
N LEU A 58 7.53 4.56 5.37
CA LEU A 58 6.67 3.39 5.48
C LEU A 58 7.49 2.15 5.82
N SER A 59 7.03 1.38 6.80
CA SER A 59 7.65 0.12 7.24
C SER A 59 6.78 -1.08 6.90
N ILE A 60 7.20 -1.88 5.92
CA ILE A 60 6.50 -3.13 5.57
C ILE A 60 7.11 -4.26 6.41
N VAL A 61 6.49 -4.56 7.56
CA VAL A 61 6.97 -5.55 8.54
C VAL A 61 6.35 -6.94 8.37
N ASP A 62 5.04 -7.03 8.08
CA ASP A 62 4.34 -8.31 7.83
C ASP A 62 4.51 -8.73 6.37
N THR A 63 5.61 -9.45 6.08
CA THR A 63 5.93 -9.94 4.75
C THR A 63 5.87 -11.46 4.69
N LYS A 64 5.41 -12.00 3.55
CA LYS A 64 5.30 -13.46 3.34
C LYS A 64 6.65 -14.19 3.46
N ASN A 65 7.76 -13.47 3.27
CA ASN A 65 9.12 -14.04 3.27
C ASN A 65 9.95 -13.58 4.48
N TYR A 66 9.38 -12.87 5.46
CA TYR A 66 10.10 -12.32 6.61
C TYR A 66 11.29 -11.42 6.24
N GLU A 67 11.15 -10.62 5.19
CA GLU A 67 12.10 -9.58 4.80
C GLU A 67 11.45 -8.21 5.04
N PRO A 68 11.50 -7.67 6.28
CA PRO A 68 11.02 -6.33 6.55
C PRO A 68 11.78 -5.31 5.72
N ARG A 69 11.06 -4.32 5.21
CA ARG A 69 11.67 -3.25 4.43
C ARG A 69 11.03 -1.92 4.72
N GLN A 70 11.83 -0.88 4.56
CA GLN A 70 11.39 0.49 4.72
C GLN A 70 11.63 1.24 3.42
N PHE A 71 10.74 2.17 3.11
CA PHE A 71 10.95 3.11 2.02
C PHE A 71 10.40 4.48 2.39
N MET A 72 11.03 5.50 1.81
CA MET A 72 10.72 6.89 2.09
C MET A 72 10.07 7.52 0.86
N VAL A 73 8.97 8.23 1.09
CA VAL A 73 8.31 9.08 0.10
C VAL A 73 8.56 10.52 0.50
N THR A 74 9.25 11.27 -0.37
CA THR A 74 9.47 12.71 -0.19
C THR A 74 8.45 13.48 -1.03
N ALA A 75 8.24 14.77 -0.70
CA ALA A 75 7.34 15.64 -1.45
C ALA A 75 7.75 15.81 -2.94
N GLY A 76 8.99 15.47 -3.28
CA GLY A 76 9.60 15.77 -4.57
C GLY A 76 9.84 17.27 -4.74
N SER A 77 10.88 17.64 -5.48
CA SER A 77 11.00 18.98 -6.04
C SER A 77 10.37 18.95 -7.43
N VAL A 78 9.29 19.72 -7.63
CA VAL A 78 8.81 20.03 -8.99
C VAL A 78 9.83 21.03 -9.55
N ASN A 79 10.82 20.53 -10.29
CA ASN A 79 11.65 21.35 -11.16
C ASN A 79 10.94 21.51 -12.51
#